data_AF-A0A2T6AD32-F1
#
_entry.id   AF-A0A2T6AD32-F1
#
_cell.length_a   1.000
_cell.length_b   1.000
_cell.length_c   1.000
_cell.angle_alpha   90.00
_cell.angle_beta   90.00
_cell.angle_gamma   90.00
#
_symmetry.space_group_name_H-M   'P 1'
#
loop_
_entity.id
_entity.type
_entity.pdbx_description
1 polymer ?
#
loop_
_entity_poly.entity_id
_entity_poly.type
_entity_poly.pdbx_seq_one_letter_code
_entity_poly.pdbx_strand_id
1 'polypeptide(L)'
;MKRITILAMLFAFISMGAIAQVKEKHHESHNIKENIDTEAHAMMYADKVTTRLNLSLEQKEKIQEAQMKRLQHEKEMMAEMMHDTGEMGEMKKKKMHAYEDEFMADMKNILTPAQYQKWLTMHEREKKMHY
;
A
#
# COMPACT_ATOMS: atom_id res chain seq x y z
N MET A 1 61.35 -13.77 27.36
CA MET A 1 60.95 -14.73 26.31
C MET A 1 59.97 -15.75 26.88
N LYS A 2 58.96 -16.12 26.07
CA LYS A 2 57.96 -17.21 26.25
C LYS A 2 56.78 -16.96 27.21
N ARG A 3 55.85 -16.07 26.83
CA ARG A 3 54.44 -16.05 27.31
C ARG A 3 53.45 -15.54 26.24
N ILE A 4 53.57 -16.00 25.00
CA ILE A 4 52.66 -15.56 23.91
C ILE A 4 52.21 -16.75 23.04
N THR A 5 51.82 -17.87 23.66
CA THR A 5 51.36 -19.06 22.91
C THR A 5 50.15 -19.74 23.55
N ILE A 6 49.20 -18.96 24.09
CA ILE A 6 47.89 -19.50 24.49
C ILE A 6 46.70 -18.64 24.01
N LEU A 7 46.93 -17.42 23.51
CA LEU A 7 45.85 -16.51 23.09
C LEU A 7 45.35 -16.70 21.64
N ALA A 8 45.91 -17.64 20.88
CA ALA A 8 45.58 -17.83 19.46
C ALA A 8 44.56 -18.96 19.17
N MET A 9 44.10 -19.72 20.17
CA MET A 9 43.15 -20.82 19.94
C MET A 9 41.67 -20.48 20.21
N LEU A 10 41.36 -19.28 20.70
CA LEU A 10 39.96 -18.88 20.98
C LEU A 10 39.26 -18.14 19.82
N PHE A 11 39.94 -17.94 18.68
CA PHE A 11 39.39 -17.22 17.52
C PHE A 11 38.93 -18.12 16.36
N ALA A 12 38.81 -19.44 16.58
CA ALA A 12 38.48 -20.40 15.52
C ALA A 12 37.02 -20.90 15.51
N PHE A 13 36.09 -20.23 16.20
CA PHE A 13 34.67 -20.64 16.26
C PHE A 13 33.66 -19.53 15.90
N ILE A 14 34.08 -18.50 15.15
CA ILE A 14 33.15 -17.47 14.64
C ILE A 14 33.30 -17.36 13.12
N SER A 15 33.07 -18.44 12.39
CA SER A 15 33.06 -18.36 10.92
C SER A 15 32.11 -19.34 10.22
N MET A 16 31.15 -19.93 10.93
CA MET A 16 30.08 -20.72 10.30
C MET A 16 28.72 -20.23 10.78
N GLY A 17 28.28 -19.08 10.27
CA GLY A 17 26.93 -18.57 10.52
C GLY A 17 26.44 -17.51 9.53
N ALA A 18 27.23 -17.16 8.50
CA ALA A 18 26.96 -15.98 7.68
C ALA A 18 26.61 -16.29 6.22
N ILE A 19 25.96 -17.42 5.93
CA ILE A 19 25.40 -17.69 4.59
C ILE A 19 23.97 -18.23 4.74
N ALA A 20 23.08 -17.40 5.29
CA ALA A 20 21.63 -17.63 5.21
C ALA A 20 20.81 -16.32 5.19
N GLN A 21 21.30 -15.23 5.79
CA GLN A 21 20.54 -13.97 5.95
C GLN A 21 20.63 -12.96 4.80
N VAL A 22 21.30 -13.27 3.68
CA VAL A 22 21.48 -12.30 2.57
C VAL A 22 20.21 -12.17 1.70
N LYS A 23 19.21 -13.04 1.88
CA LYS A 23 17.95 -12.96 1.10
C LYS A 23 16.84 -12.12 1.77
N GLU A 24 16.87 -11.90 3.09
CA GLU A 24 15.78 -11.21 3.79
C GLU A 24 15.90 -9.68 3.78
N LYS A 25 17.11 -9.12 3.91
CA LYS A 25 17.30 -7.66 4.06
C LYS A 25 16.86 -6.83 2.86
N HIS A 26 16.87 -7.39 1.65
CA HIS A 26 16.48 -6.65 0.44
C HIS A 26 14.95 -6.60 0.26
N HIS A 27 14.21 -7.59 0.76
CA HIS A 27 12.74 -7.61 0.72
C HIS A 27 12.12 -6.73 1.82
N GLU A 28 12.73 -6.68 3.00
CA GLU A 28 12.19 -5.92 4.13
C GLU A 28 12.26 -4.40 3.89
N SER A 29 13.42 -3.91 3.41
CA SER A 29 13.60 -2.50 3.02
C SER A 29 12.62 -2.06 1.94
N HIS A 30 12.32 -2.92 0.95
CA HIS A 30 11.42 -2.58 -0.14
C HIS A 30 9.96 -2.53 0.33
N ASN A 31 9.53 -3.47 1.18
CA ASN A 31 8.19 -3.49 1.75
C ASN A 31 7.92 -2.28 2.66
N ILE A 32 8.90 -1.89 3.51
CA ILE A 32 8.75 -0.73 4.39
C ILE A 32 8.57 0.54 3.58
N LYS A 33 9.41 0.76 2.56
CA LYS A 33 9.33 1.96 1.72
C LYS A 33 8.01 2.03 0.93
N GLU A 34 7.55 0.90 0.42
CA GLU A 34 6.29 0.81 -0.33
C GLU A 34 5.05 1.00 0.56
N ASN A 35 5.06 0.48 1.79
CA ASN A 35 3.99 0.72 2.76
C ASN A 35 3.92 2.19 3.19
N ILE A 36 5.07 2.84 3.41
CA ILE A 36 5.14 4.28 3.71
C ILE A 36 4.56 5.10 2.55
N ASP A 37 4.85 4.71 1.30
CA ASP A 37 4.32 5.40 0.12
C ASP A 37 2.79 5.25 0.00
N THR A 38 2.28 4.04 0.28
CA THR A 38 0.83 3.75 0.27
C THR A 38 0.09 4.55 1.35
N GLU A 39 0.64 4.58 2.58
CA GLU A 39 0.06 5.34 3.69
C GLU A 39 0.07 6.84 3.44
N ALA A 40 1.19 7.38 2.94
CA ALA A 40 1.30 8.79 2.57
C ALA A 40 0.29 9.14 1.48
N HIS A 41 0.12 8.28 0.47
CA HIS A 41 -0.84 8.49 -0.61
C HIS A 41 -2.29 8.47 -0.10
N ALA A 42 -2.63 7.52 0.78
CA ALA A 42 -3.95 7.47 1.41
C ALA A 42 -4.24 8.71 2.27
N MET A 43 -3.24 9.16 3.05
CA MET A 43 -3.34 10.37 3.86
C MET A 43 -3.54 11.62 3.00
N MET A 44 -2.78 11.77 1.92
CA MET A 44 -2.94 12.89 0.98
C MET A 44 -4.32 12.94 0.34
N TYR A 45 -4.85 11.77 -0.05
CA TYR A 45 -6.21 11.68 -0.55
C TYR A 45 -7.23 12.08 0.51
N ALA A 46 -7.11 11.54 1.73
CA ALA A 46 -7.98 11.90 2.84
C ALA A 46 -7.94 13.41 3.15
N ASP A 47 -6.76 14.02 3.19
CA ASP A 47 -6.59 15.47 3.37
C ASP A 47 -7.29 16.30 2.30
N LYS A 48 -7.13 15.90 1.03
CA LYS A 48 -7.76 16.55 -0.11
C LYS A 48 -9.28 16.48 -0.01
N VAL A 49 -9.84 15.31 0.29
CA VAL A 49 -11.29 15.12 0.42
C VAL A 49 -11.81 15.87 1.65
N THR A 50 -11.11 15.81 2.77
CA THR A 50 -11.43 16.56 3.99
C THR A 50 -11.51 18.05 3.74
N THR A 51 -10.51 18.62 3.08
CA THR A 51 -10.47 20.06 2.76
C THR A 51 -11.65 20.47 1.86
N ARG A 52 -11.99 19.64 0.87
CA ARG A 52 -13.04 19.99 -0.11
C ARG A 52 -14.46 19.77 0.40
N LEU A 53 -14.65 18.84 1.33
CA LEU A 53 -15.97 18.45 1.82
C LEU A 53 -16.23 18.85 3.28
N ASN A 54 -15.25 19.50 3.92
CA ASN A 54 -15.28 19.91 5.32
C ASN A 54 -15.64 18.73 6.24
N LEU A 55 -14.83 17.67 6.16
CA LEU A 55 -15.09 16.42 6.88
C LEU A 55 -14.68 16.54 8.35
N SER A 56 -15.34 15.76 9.21
CA SER A 56 -14.87 15.56 10.58
C SER A 56 -13.56 14.76 10.62
N LEU A 57 -12.87 14.79 11.75
CA LEU A 57 -11.67 13.96 11.96
C LEU A 57 -11.98 12.47 11.81
N GLU A 58 -13.10 12.01 12.37
CA GLU A 58 -13.55 10.62 12.24
C GLU A 58 -13.83 10.24 10.78
N GLN A 59 -14.46 11.12 10.01
CA GLN A 59 -14.69 10.88 8.58
C GLN A 59 -13.37 10.83 7.80
N LYS A 60 -12.41 11.68 8.14
CA LYS A 60 -11.08 11.69 7.53
C LYS A 60 -10.36 10.36 7.76
N GLU A 61 -10.33 9.87 8.99
CA GLU A 61 -9.69 8.59 9.36
C GLU A 61 -10.31 7.42 8.58
N LYS A 62 -11.64 7.35 8.54
CA LYS A 62 -12.34 6.30 7.77
C LYS A 62 -12.06 6.38 6.26
N ILE A 63 -11.91 7.57 5.70
CA ILE A 63 -11.55 7.73 4.28
C ILE A 63 -10.10 7.31 4.03
N GLN A 64 -9.19 7.60 4.95
CA GLN A 64 -7.81 7.11 4.84
C GLN A 64 -7.80 5.58 4.82
N GLU A 65 -8.55 4.92 5.71
CA GLU A 65 -8.69 3.46 5.72
C GLU A 65 -9.30 2.91 4.41
N ALA A 66 -10.38 3.52 3.93
CA ALA A 66 -11.00 3.12 2.66
C ALA A 66 -10.04 3.28 1.47
N GLN A 67 -9.24 4.35 1.45
CA GLN A 67 -8.24 4.58 0.41
C GLN A 67 -7.06 3.62 0.53
N MET A 68 -6.60 3.29 1.74
CA MET A 68 -5.57 2.26 1.97
C MET A 68 -6.00 0.92 1.40
N LYS A 69 -7.24 0.50 1.69
CA LYS A 69 -7.82 -0.74 1.17
C LYS A 69 -7.87 -0.73 -0.36
N ARG A 70 -8.31 0.38 -0.97
CA ARG A 70 -8.31 0.53 -2.43
C ARG A 70 -6.91 0.40 -3.03
N LEU A 71 -5.91 1.06 -2.46
CA LEU A 71 -4.53 0.99 -2.95
C LEU A 71 -3.94 -0.43 -2.83
N GLN A 72 -4.29 -1.14 -1.75
CA GLN A 72 -3.93 -2.55 -1.59
C GLN A 72 -4.54 -3.42 -2.69
N HIS A 73 -5.82 -3.23 -3.02
CA HIS A 73 -6.47 -3.94 -4.14
C HIS A 73 -5.83 -3.61 -5.50
N GLU A 74 -5.46 -2.34 -5.74
CA GLU A 74 -4.73 -1.93 -6.95
C GLU A 74 -3.35 -2.61 -7.03
N LYS A 75 -2.64 -2.71 -5.90
CA LYS A 75 -1.34 -3.40 -5.81
C LYS A 75 -1.47 -4.90 -6.10
N GLU A 76 -2.44 -5.57 -5.51
CA GLU A 76 -2.70 -7.00 -5.74
C GLU A 76 -3.02 -7.26 -7.23
N MET A 77 -3.83 -6.40 -7.83
CA MET A 77 -4.12 -6.47 -9.26
C MET A 77 -2.86 -6.27 -10.12
N MET A 78 -1.99 -5.32 -9.77
CA MET A 78 -0.72 -5.09 -10.47
C MET A 78 0.25 -6.27 -10.32
N ALA A 79 0.30 -6.91 -9.14
CA ALA A 79 1.09 -8.10 -8.93
C ALA A 79 0.59 -9.28 -9.80
N GLU A 80 -0.73 -9.50 -9.83
CA GLU A 80 -1.35 -10.50 -10.72
C GLU A 80 -1.00 -10.24 -12.20
N MET A 81 -0.98 -8.98 -12.64
CA MET A 81 -0.63 -8.60 -14.01
C MET A 81 0.82 -8.92 -14.41
N MET A 82 1.77 -8.89 -13.48
CA MET A 82 3.17 -9.20 -13.79
C MET A 82 3.39 -10.69 -14.05
N HIS A 83 2.46 -11.54 -13.59
CA HIS A 83 2.59 -13.00 -13.66
C HIS A 83 1.85 -13.63 -14.85
N ASP A 84 0.98 -12.90 -15.56
CA ASP A 84 0.06 -13.50 -16.53
C ASP A 84 -0.04 -12.73 -17.86
N THR A 85 0.16 -13.42 -19.00
CA THR A 85 0.35 -12.80 -20.33
C THR A 85 -0.78 -13.07 -21.35
N GLY A 86 -1.87 -13.75 -20.97
CA GLY A 86 -2.78 -14.37 -21.97
C GLY A 86 -4.20 -13.84 -22.09
N GLU A 87 -5.03 -13.99 -21.04
CA GLU A 87 -6.50 -13.97 -21.21
C GLU A 87 -7.28 -13.16 -20.15
N MET A 88 -6.59 -12.34 -19.34
CA MET A 88 -7.20 -11.78 -18.13
C MET A 88 -7.92 -10.44 -18.32
N GLY A 89 -8.10 -9.94 -19.55
CA GLY A 89 -8.65 -8.60 -19.81
C GLY A 89 -10.06 -8.35 -19.24
N GLU A 90 -10.98 -9.29 -19.46
CA GLU A 90 -12.36 -9.16 -18.96
C GLU A 90 -12.50 -9.48 -17.47
N MET A 91 -11.75 -10.47 -16.97
CA MET A 91 -11.71 -10.75 -15.52
C MET A 91 -11.10 -9.59 -14.74
N LYS A 92 -10.07 -8.94 -15.29
CA LYS A 92 -9.44 -7.73 -14.75
C LYS A 92 -10.43 -6.57 -14.68
N LYS A 93 -11.15 -6.28 -15.77
CA LYS A 93 -12.18 -5.23 -15.76
C LYS A 93 -13.21 -5.51 -14.66
N LYS A 94 -13.69 -6.75 -14.54
CA LYS A 94 -14.63 -7.13 -13.49
C LYS A 94 -14.08 -6.92 -12.07
N LYS A 95 -12.84 -7.34 -11.80
CA LYS A 95 -12.19 -7.09 -10.50
C LYS A 95 -12.04 -5.59 -10.21
N MET A 96 -11.57 -4.82 -11.20
CA MET A 96 -11.41 -3.37 -11.06
C MET A 96 -12.75 -2.68 -10.78
N HIS A 97 -13.81 -3.08 -11.48
CA HIS A 97 -15.16 -2.57 -11.21
C HIS A 97 -15.64 -2.95 -9.81
N ALA A 98 -15.42 -4.18 -9.36
CA ALA A 98 -15.79 -4.60 -8.02
C ALA A 98 -15.10 -3.79 -6.92
N TYR A 99 -13.79 -3.53 -7.07
CA TYR A 99 -13.05 -2.71 -6.10
C TYR A 99 -13.48 -1.24 -6.11
N GLU A 100 -13.82 -0.71 -7.28
CA GLU A 100 -14.38 0.64 -7.39
C GLU A 100 -15.78 0.73 -6.74
N ASP A 101 -16.65 -0.25 -6.98
CA ASP A 101 -17.99 -0.30 -6.39
C ASP A 101 -17.93 -0.42 -4.86
N GLU A 102 -17.00 -1.23 -4.35
CA GLU A 102 -16.73 -1.34 -2.92
C GLU A 102 -16.24 -0.02 -2.33
N PHE A 103 -15.30 0.65 -2.99
CA PHE A 103 -14.83 1.96 -2.56
C PHE A 103 -15.95 3.00 -2.57
N MET A 104 -16.79 3.02 -3.60
CA MET A 104 -17.97 3.90 -3.65
C MET A 104 -18.95 3.61 -2.51
N ALA A 105 -19.16 2.33 -2.16
CA ALA A 105 -20.00 1.95 -1.04
C ALA A 105 -19.42 2.42 0.31
N ASP A 106 -18.11 2.25 0.53
CA ASP A 106 -17.41 2.76 1.71
C ASP A 106 -17.58 4.28 1.84
N MET A 107 -17.34 5.01 0.74
CA MET A 107 -17.51 6.47 0.71
C MET A 107 -18.96 6.90 1.00
N LYS A 108 -19.96 6.16 0.52
CA LYS A 108 -21.38 6.43 0.79
C LYS A 108 -21.74 6.23 2.26
N ASN A 109 -21.09 5.28 2.94
CA ASN A 109 -21.33 5.00 4.35
C ASN A 109 -20.63 6.02 5.26
N ILE A 110 -19.48 6.55 4.86
CA ILE A 110 -18.70 7.51 5.65
C ILE A 110 -19.25 8.94 5.53
N LEU A 111 -19.68 9.31 4.33
CA LEU A 111 -20.10 10.67 4.02
C LEU A 111 -21.59 10.88 4.31
N THR A 112 -21.95 12.09 4.72
CA THR A 112 -23.36 12.50 4.67
C THR A 112 -23.86 12.53 3.21
N PRO A 113 -25.18 12.44 2.97
CA PRO A 113 -25.72 12.48 1.61
C PRO A 113 -25.26 13.70 0.80
N ALA A 114 -25.20 14.88 1.43
CA ALA A 114 -24.74 16.11 0.78
C ALA A 114 -23.24 16.10 0.45
N GLN A 115 -22.40 15.54 1.35
CA GLN A 115 -20.97 15.37 1.09
C GLN A 115 -20.72 14.34 -0.01
N TYR A 116 -21.46 13.22 0.00
CA TYR A 116 -21.33 12.16 -1.00
C TYR A 116 -21.64 12.66 -2.42
N GLN A 117 -22.68 13.47 -2.61
CA GLN A 117 -22.99 14.06 -3.92
C GLN A 117 -21.87 14.97 -4.45
N LYS A 118 -21.28 15.78 -3.58
CA LYS A 118 -20.12 16.62 -3.95
C LYS A 118 -18.89 15.75 -4.27
N TRP A 119 -18.66 14.71 -3.47
CA TRP A 119 -17.59 13.75 -3.70
C TRP A 119 -17.73 13.06 -5.06
N LEU A 120 -18.91 12.55 -5.41
CA LEU A 120 -19.18 11.91 -6.70
C LEU A 120 -18.76 12.81 -7.88
N THR A 121 -19.16 14.08 -7.84
CA THR A 121 -18.82 15.04 -8.91
C THR A 121 -17.31 15.24 -9.05
N MET A 122 -16.59 15.28 -7.92
CA MET A 122 -15.13 15.39 -7.92
C MET A 122 -14.48 14.10 -8.43
N HIS A 123 -14.93 12.95 -7.95
CA HIS A 123 -14.42 11.64 -8.30
C HIS A 123 -14.59 11.33 -9.80
N GLU A 124 -15.78 11.60 -10.35
CA GLU A 124 -16.03 11.45 -11.78
C GLU A 124 -15.15 12.37 -12.64
N ARG A 125 -14.92 13.61 -12.19
CA ARG A 125 -14.04 14.54 -12.89
C ARG A 125 -12.60 14.03 -12.92
N GLU A 126 -12.14 13.49 -11.79
CA GLU A 126 -10.79 12.93 -11.67
C GLU A 126 -10.64 11.69 -12.55
N LYS A 127 -11.62 10.79 -12.56
CA LYS A 127 -11.64 9.65 -13.48
C LYS A 127 -11.52 10.09 -14.94
N LYS A 128 -12.29 11.09 -15.37
CA LYS A 128 -12.26 11.60 -16.75
C LYS A 128 -10.94 12.27 -17.16
N MET A 129 -10.13 12.73 -16.21
CA MET A 129 -8.82 13.36 -16.49
C MET A 129 -7.69 12.35 -16.66
N HIS A 130 -7.92 11.10 -16.25
CA HIS A 130 -6.92 10.01 -16.27
C HIS A 130 -7.22 8.94 -17.34
N TYR A 131 -8.27 9.11 -18.13
CA TYR A 131 -8.61 8.33 -19.33
C TYR A 131 -8.52 9.21 -20.58
#